data_AF-A0A7X6WXJ6-F1
#
_entry.id   AF-A0A7X6WXJ6-F1
#
_cell.length_a   1.000
_cell.length_b   1.000
_cell.length_c   1.000
_cell.angle_alpha   90.00
_cell.angle_beta   90.00
_cell.angle_gamma   90.00
#
_symmetry.space_group_name_H-M   'P 1'
#
loop_
_entity.id
_entity.type
_entity.pdbx_description
1 polymer ?
#
loop_
_entity_poly.entity_id
_entity_poly.type
_entity_poly.pdbx_seq_one_letter_code
_entity_poly.pdbx_strand_id
1 'polypeptide(L)'
;ITAMRFDPGTETRFSRLDADLRFTKGQGQINKLDLVSPVVRVSQGKPASVDLVNRQMDVVVNLRVSDNANRDLRALRGVKVPMRVTGSFDNLSYQVQWQDIAGAAVRGAVKSGLLELLGNQLENSIQAPAAPDSSTPAPAAPAPAKDPVRSIGDALKGLLGQ
;
A
#
# COMPACT_ATOMS: atom_id res chain seq x y z
N ILE A 1 -7.05 11.01 16.27
CA ILE A 1 -7.23 10.63 14.85
C ILE A 1 -5.89 10.02 14.43
N THR A 2 -5.79 8.69 14.36
CA THR A 2 -4.52 8.00 14.11
C THR A 2 -4.20 8.04 12.62
N ALA A 3 -3.08 8.63 12.25
CA ALA A 3 -2.60 8.63 10.87
C ALA A 3 -2.23 7.20 10.46
N MET A 4 -2.87 6.64 9.43
CA MET A 4 -2.44 5.41 8.79
C MET A 4 -1.06 5.69 8.18
N ARG A 5 0.01 5.18 8.80
CA ARG A 5 1.36 5.27 8.23
C ARG A 5 1.41 4.38 6.99
N PHE A 6 1.95 4.91 5.91
CA PHE A 6 2.21 4.15 4.70
C PHE A 6 3.19 3.02 5.02
N ASP A 7 2.77 1.77 4.83
CA ASP A 7 3.61 0.60 5.01
C ASP A 7 4.17 0.15 3.66
N PRO A 8 5.51 0.15 3.48
CA PRO A 8 6.13 -0.16 2.19
C PRO A 8 6.00 -1.63 1.77
N GLY A 9 5.54 -2.53 2.65
CA GLY A 9 5.23 -3.93 2.33
C GLY A 9 3.78 -4.13 1.85
N THR A 10 2.95 -3.10 1.87
CA THR A 10 1.55 -3.19 1.42
C THR A 10 1.46 -3.09 -0.09
N GLU A 11 1.21 -4.22 -0.74
CA GLU A 11 1.02 -4.31 -2.19
C GLU A 11 -0.47 -4.41 -2.55
N THR A 12 -0.87 -3.76 -3.65
CA THR A 12 -2.22 -3.93 -4.23
C THR A 12 -2.13 -4.79 -5.47
N ARG A 13 -2.72 -5.99 -5.45
CA ARG A 13 -2.83 -6.84 -6.65
C ARG A 13 -3.85 -6.26 -7.62
N PHE A 14 -3.43 -5.98 -8.85
CA PHE A 14 -4.29 -5.51 -9.94
C PHE A 14 -4.24 -6.46 -11.13
N SER A 15 -5.31 -6.47 -11.91
CA SER A 15 -5.42 -7.23 -13.16
C SER A 15 -5.06 -6.38 -14.38
N ARG A 16 -5.28 -5.07 -14.31
CA ARG A 16 -4.92 -4.11 -15.37
C ARG A 16 -4.59 -2.75 -14.75
N LEU A 17 -3.55 -2.11 -15.27
CA LEU A 17 -3.19 -0.73 -14.98
C LEU A 17 -2.95 -0.02 -16.32
N ASP A 18 -3.74 1.01 -16.60
CA ASP A 18 -3.60 1.90 -17.74
C ASP A 18 -3.40 3.32 -17.21
N ALA A 19 -2.28 3.94 -17.56
CA ALA A 19 -1.94 5.28 -17.10
C ALA A 19 -1.29 6.10 -18.22
N ASP A 20 -1.80 7.30 -18.46
CA ASP A 20 -1.21 8.30 -19.36
C ASP A 20 -0.71 9.47 -18.51
N LEU A 21 0.61 9.67 -18.50
CA LEU A 21 1.27 10.74 -17.77
C LEU A 21 2.06 11.60 -18.76
N ARG A 22 1.86 12.91 -18.70
CA ARG A 22 2.64 13.88 -19.47
C ARG A 22 3.50 14.70 -18.54
N PHE A 23 4.81 14.66 -18.73
CA PHE A 23 5.77 15.46 -17.96
C PHE A 23 6.27 16.64 -18.80
N THR A 24 6.23 17.84 -18.24
CA THR A 24 6.76 19.06 -18.83
C THR A 24 7.60 19.78 -17.78
N LYS A 25 8.92 19.92 -18.02
CA LYS A 25 9.84 20.62 -17.10
C LYS A 25 9.78 20.13 -15.65
N GLY A 26 9.62 18.82 -15.44
CA GLY A 26 9.54 18.22 -14.11
C GLY A 26 8.16 18.31 -13.44
N GLN A 27 7.17 18.91 -14.09
CA GLN A 27 5.77 18.85 -13.66
C GLN A 27 5.03 17.83 -14.52
N GLY A 28 4.53 16.78 -13.87
CA GLY A 28 3.68 15.74 -14.43
C GLY A 28 2.19 16.07 -14.32
N GLN A 29 1.46 15.79 -15.39
CA GLN A 29 0.01 15.76 -15.38
C GLN A 29 -0.44 14.34 -15.71
N ILE A 30 -1.31 13.78 -14.88
CA ILE A 30 -1.98 12.52 -15.19
C ILE A 30 -3.19 12.89 -16.05
N ASN A 31 -3.25 12.35 -17.27
CA ASN A 31 -4.36 12.58 -18.19
C ASN A 31 -5.39 11.45 -18.10
N LYS A 32 -4.89 10.23 -17.87
CA LYS A 32 -5.71 9.03 -17.72
C LYS A 32 -5.10 8.13 -16.65
N LEU A 33 -5.95 7.59 -15.80
CA LEU A 33 -5.64 6.50 -14.89
C LEU A 33 -6.87 5.59 -14.82
N ASP A 34 -6.70 4.32 -15.17
CA ASP A 34 -7.67 3.25 -14.94
C ASP A 34 -6.91 2.03 -14.40
N LEU A 35 -7.11 1.73 -13.12
CA LEU A 35 -6.59 0.54 -12.48
C LEU A 35 -7.76 -0.35 -12.09
N VAL A 36 -7.71 -1.59 -12.56
CA VAL A 36 -8.72 -2.61 -12.30
C VAL A 36 -8.09 -3.69 -11.44
N SER A 37 -8.56 -3.80 -10.20
CA SER A 37 -8.27 -4.95 -9.33
C SER A 37 -9.52 -5.81 -9.15
N PRO A 38 -9.38 -7.07 -8.70
CA PRO A 38 -10.51 -7.96 -8.47
C PRO A 38 -11.60 -7.34 -7.58
N VAL A 39 -11.19 -6.58 -6.57
CA VAL A 39 -12.06 -6.04 -5.51
C VAL A 39 -12.34 -4.54 -5.65
N VAL A 40 -11.42 -3.77 -6.24
CA VAL A 40 -11.48 -2.31 -6.33
C VAL A 40 -11.09 -1.82 -7.73
N ARG A 41 -11.81 -0.84 -8.25
CA ARG A 41 -11.43 -0.08 -9.44
C ARG A 41 -11.03 1.33 -9.02
N VAL A 42 -9.93 1.81 -9.57
CA VAL A 42 -9.45 3.18 -9.38
C VAL A 42 -9.48 3.88 -10.71
N SER A 43 -10.05 5.09 -10.73
CA SER A 43 -9.99 5.97 -11.89
C SER A 43 -9.50 7.36 -11.51
N GLN A 44 -9.00 8.09 -12.50
CA GLN A 44 -8.55 9.46 -12.30
C GLN A 44 -9.70 10.41 -11.90
N GLY A 45 -9.42 11.35 -11.00
CA GLY A 45 -10.20 12.55 -10.72
C GLY A 45 -9.45 13.84 -11.12
N LYS A 46 -9.98 15.00 -10.73
CA LYS A 46 -9.31 16.30 -10.91
C LYS A 46 -9.23 17.01 -9.56
N PRO A 47 -8.14 17.70 -9.21
CA PRO A 47 -6.85 17.80 -9.93
C PRO A 47 -6.08 16.47 -10.03
N ALA A 48 -5.08 16.41 -10.92
CA ALA A 48 -4.27 15.22 -11.18
C ALA A 48 -2.83 15.60 -11.59
N SER A 49 -2.18 16.36 -10.72
CA SER A 49 -0.89 16.99 -10.99
C SER A 49 0.18 16.46 -10.03
N VAL A 50 1.40 16.33 -10.53
CA VAL A 50 2.56 15.82 -9.82
C VAL A 50 3.71 16.76 -10.10
N ASP A 51 4.39 17.25 -9.07
CA ASP A 51 5.57 18.09 -9.19
C ASP A 51 6.79 17.29 -8.70
N LEU A 52 7.62 16.81 -9.62
CA LEU A 52 8.84 16.08 -9.28
C LEU A 52 9.94 17.02 -8.78
N VAL A 53 9.92 18.29 -9.18
CA VAL A 53 10.95 19.27 -8.80
C VAL A 53 10.79 19.62 -7.32
N ASN A 54 9.56 19.95 -6.91
CA ASN A 54 9.22 20.24 -5.53
C ASN A 54 8.89 18.98 -4.71
N ARG A 55 8.93 17.79 -5.34
CA ARG A 55 8.55 16.48 -4.75
C ARG A 55 7.17 16.53 -4.10
N GLN A 56 6.20 17.11 -4.78
CA GLN A 56 4.82 17.26 -4.31
C GLN A 56 3.84 16.59 -5.27
N MET A 57 2.68 16.19 -4.78
CA MET A 57 1.56 15.85 -5.65
C MET A 57 0.25 16.47 -5.15
N ASP A 58 -0.67 16.63 -6.08
CA ASP A 58 -2.07 16.92 -5.83
C ASP A 58 -2.92 16.13 -6.83
N VAL A 59 -3.36 14.96 -6.40
CA VAL A 59 -4.07 14.01 -7.25
C VAL A 59 -5.34 13.56 -6.56
N VAL A 60 -6.46 13.68 -7.26
CA VAL A 60 -7.72 13.06 -6.87
C VAL A 60 -7.84 11.72 -7.58
N VAL A 61 -8.10 10.67 -6.80
CA VAL A 61 -8.39 9.32 -7.28
C VAL A 61 -9.82 8.95 -6.90
N ASN A 62 -10.53 8.34 -7.84
CA ASN A 62 -11.89 7.86 -7.65
C ASN A 62 -11.84 6.36 -7.41
N LEU A 63 -12.17 5.95 -6.19
CA LEU A 63 -12.23 4.55 -5.79
C LEU A 63 -13.65 4.03 -5.97
N ARG A 64 -13.80 2.85 -6.55
CA ARG A 64 -15.09 2.16 -6.69
C ARG A 64 -14.91 0.69 -6.32
N VAL A 65 -15.79 0.16 -5.48
CA VAL A 65 -15.74 -1.26 -5.14
C VAL A 65 -16.40 -2.08 -6.26
N SER A 66 -15.66 -3.05 -6.78
CA SER A 66 -16.08 -3.99 -7.84
C SER A 66 -16.99 -5.07 -7.28
N ASP A 67 -17.87 -5.64 -8.11
CA ASP A 67 -18.90 -6.61 -7.69
C ASP A 67 -18.39 -7.94 -7.10
N ASN A 68 -17.09 -8.17 -7.11
CA ASN A 68 -16.46 -9.37 -6.53
C ASN A 68 -15.89 -9.16 -5.12
N ALA A 69 -15.96 -7.96 -4.52
CA ALA A 69 -15.44 -7.81 -3.16
C ALA A 69 -16.38 -8.43 -2.11
N ASN A 70 -15.81 -8.79 -0.97
CA ASN A 70 -16.46 -9.52 0.12
C ASN A 70 -17.75 -8.86 0.65
N ARG A 71 -18.52 -9.60 1.44
CA ARG A 71 -19.82 -9.19 1.98
C ARG A 71 -19.77 -7.83 2.68
N ASP A 72 -18.67 -7.51 3.36
CA ASP A 72 -18.45 -6.27 4.12
C ASP A 72 -18.29 -5.03 3.21
N LEU A 73 -17.87 -5.25 1.97
CA LEU A 73 -17.69 -4.19 0.97
C LEU A 73 -18.92 -4.02 0.08
N ARG A 74 -20.00 -4.75 0.38
CA ARG A 74 -21.23 -4.78 -0.43
C ARG A 74 -22.02 -3.47 -0.31
N ALA A 75 -21.96 -2.80 0.84
CA ALA A 75 -22.55 -1.48 1.05
C ALA A 75 -21.88 -0.39 0.19
N LEU A 76 -20.61 -0.53 -0.17
CA LEU A 76 -19.89 0.41 -1.04
C LEU A 76 -19.98 0.03 -2.54
N ARG A 77 -20.76 -0.99 -2.90
CA ARG A 77 -20.96 -1.41 -4.29
C ARG A 77 -21.52 -0.28 -5.11
N GLY A 78 -20.88 -0.02 -6.24
CA GLY A 78 -21.33 1.01 -7.17
C GLY A 78 -21.07 2.45 -6.70
N VAL A 79 -20.65 2.66 -5.45
CA VAL A 79 -20.33 3.97 -4.89
C VAL A 79 -18.95 4.43 -5.36
N LYS A 80 -18.87 5.67 -5.84
CA LYS A 80 -17.61 6.34 -6.18
C LYS A 80 -17.16 7.16 -4.98
N VAL A 81 -15.98 6.85 -4.45
CA VAL A 81 -15.34 7.57 -3.34
C VAL A 81 -14.17 8.38 -3.89
N PRO A 82 -14.33 9.71 -4.05
CA PRO A 82 -13.23 10.58 -4.43
C PRO A 82 -12.30 10.79 -3.22
N MET A 83 -11.04 10.44 -3.38
CA MET A 83 -9.96 10.67 -2.42
C MET A 83 -8.95 11.63 -3.04
N ARG A 84 -8.65 12.73 -2.34
CA ARG A 84 -7.56 13.63 -2.68
C ARG A 84 -6.30 13.22 -1.93
N VAL A 85 -5.22 13.15 -2.67
CA VAL A 85 -3.88 12.84 -2.20
C VAL A 85 -3.02 14.06 -2.47
N THR A 86 -2.56 14.71 -1.41
CA THR A 86 -1.82 15.98 -1.51
C THR A 86 -0.62 16.00 -0.59
N GLY A 87 0.42 16.74 -0.98
CA GLY A 87 1.58 17.02 -0.14
C GLY A 87 2.89 16.50 -0.73
N SER A 88 3.95 16.56 0.08
CA SER A 88 5.27 16.09 -0.33
C SER A 88 5.32 14.56 -0.38
N PHE A 89 6.19 14.00 -1.23
CA PHE A 89 6.33 12.55 -1.36
C PHE A 89 6.70 11.83 -0.06
N ASP A 90 7.34 12.54 0.88
CA ASP A 90 7.68 12.02 2.21
C ASP A 90 6.54 12.18 3.22
N ASN A 91 5.56 13.07 2.96
CA ASN A 91 4.45 13.40 3.84
C ASN A 91 3.17 13.63 3.04
N LEU A 92 2.63 12.55 2.45
CA LEU A 92 1.34 12.63 1.77
C LEU A 92 0.19 12.67 2.79
N SER A 93 -0.74 13.57 2.52
CA SER A 93 -2.04 13.66 3.18
C SER A 93 -3.11 13.03 2.30
N TYR A 94 -3.98 12.22 2.91
CA TYR A 94 -5.07 11.53 2.24
C TYR A 94 -6.41 12.03 2.81
N GLN A 95 -7.28 12.55 1.95
CA GLN A 95 -8.55 13.13 2.36
C GLN A 95 -9.68 12.63 1.47
N VAL A 96 -10.76 12.13 2.08
CA VAL A 96 -11.98 11.79 1.34
C VAL A 96 -12.74 13.08 1.04
N GLN A 97 -13.06 13.30 -0.23
CA GLN A 97 -13.74 14.50 -0.70
C GLN A 97 -15.26 14.35 -0.52
N TRP A 98 -15.74 14.47 0.72
CA TRP A 98 -17.16 14.30 1.07
C TRP A 98 -18.09 15.22 0.28
N GLN A 99 -17.61 16.41 -0.08
CA GLN A 99 -18.33 17.40 -0.88
C GLN A 99 -18.65 16.91 -2.31
N ASP A 100 -17.76 16.12 -2.91
CA ASP A 100 -17.94 15.55 -4.26
C ASP A 100 -18.78 14.26 -4.27
N ILE A 101 -19.11 13.71 -3.10
CA ILE A 101 -20.03 12.58 -2.98
C ILE A 101 -21.46 13.09 -3.07
N ALA A 102 -22.13 12.74 -4.17
CA ALA A 102 -23.53 13.09 -4.41
C ALA A 102 -24.46 12.28 -3.50
N GLY A 103 -25.29 12.99 -2.71
CA GLY A 103 -26.36 12.40 -1.91
C GLY A 103 -25.94 11.93 -0.51
N ALA A 104 -26.78 12.26 0.49
CA ALA A 104 -26.55 11.87 1.88
C ALA A 104 -26.53 10.34 2.08
N ALA A 105 -27.34 9.61 1.31
CA ALA A 105 -27.38 8.14 1.34
C ALA A 105 -26.03 7.52 0.91
N VAL A 106 -25.39 8.08 -0.11
CA VAL A 106 -24.09 7.61 -0.60
C VAL A 106 -23.00 7.91 0.44
N ARG A 107 -23.00 9.11 1.03
CA ARG A 107 -22.07 9.46 2.13
C ARG A 107 -22.24 8.53 3.33
N GLY A 108 -23.48 8.19 3.66
CA GLY A 108 -23.81 7.22 4.70
C GLY A 108 -23.25 5.84 4.40
N ALA A 109 -23.45 5.34 3.18
CA ALA A 109 -22.92 4.04 2.74
C ALA A 109 -21.38 3.99 2.78
N VAL A 110 -20.70 5.06 2.35
CA VAL A 110 -19.24 5.17 2.44
C VAL A 110 -18.79 5.17 3.90
N LYS A 111 -19.43 5.96 4.76
CA LYS A 111 -19.08 6.04 6.18
C LYS A 111 -19.27 4.68 6.85
N SER A 112 -20.44 4.06 6.72
CA SER A 112 -20.74 2.75 7.31
C SER A 112 -19.80 1.68 6.79
N GLY A 113 -19.55 1.64 5.48
CA GLY A 113 -18.66 0.66 4.88
C GLY A 113 -17.20 0.80 5.32
N LEU A 114 -16.71 2.03 5.54
CA LEU A 114 -15.38 2.26 6.10
C LEU A 114 -15.29 1.86 7.59
N LEU A 115 -16.35 2.10 8.37
CA LEU A 115 -16.40 1.66 9.77
C LEU A 115 -16.39 0.14 9.88
N GLU A 116 -17.16 -0.54 9.04
CA GLU A 116 -17.25 -2.00 9.00
C GLU A 116 -15.89 -2.61 8.63
N LEU A 117 -15.20 -2.04 7.64
CA LEU A 117 -13.85 -2.46 7.27
C LEU A 117 -12.84 -2.25 8.41
N LEU A 118 -12.93 -1.14 9.14
CA LEU A 118 -12.02 -0.85 10.25
C LEU A 118 -12.30 -1.75 11.47
N GLY A 119 -13.57 -2.04 11.75
CA GLY A 119 -13.99 -2.99 12.77
C GLY A 119 -13.45 -4.39 12.48
N ASN A 120 -13.65 -4.87 11.25
CA ASN A 120 -13.15 -6.17 10.82
C ASN A 120 -11.62 -6.21 10.74
N GLN A 121 -10.94 -5.11 10.37
CA GLN A 121 -9.46 -5.04 10.42
C GLN A 121 -8.98 -5.18 11.86
N LEU A 122 -9.59 -4.47 12.82
CA LEU A 122 -9.25 -4.63 14.23
C LEU A 122 -9.51 -6.07 14.71
N GLU A 123 -10.63 -6.65 14.33
CA GLU A 123 -11.00 -8.02 14.74
C GLU A 123 -10.08 -9.06 14.10
N ASN A 124 -9.70 -8.90 12.84
CA ASN A 124 -8.75 -9.75 12.13
C ASN A 124 -7.29 -9.50 12.58
N SER A 125 -6.98 -8.32 13.13
CA SER A 125 -5.70 -8.05 13.81
C SER A 125 -5.62 -8.75 15.17
N ILE A 126 -6.76 -8.92 15.85
CA ILE A 126 -6.87 -9.66 17.12
C ILE A 126 -6.94 -11.18 16.86
N GLN A 127 -7.47 -11.56 15.69
CA GLN A 127 -7.59 -12.93 15.21
C GLN A 127 -6.54 -13.27 14.14
N ALA A 128 -5.44 -12.52 14.09
CA ALA A 128 -4.21 -13.04 13.53
C ALA A 128 -3.91 -14.32 14.32
N PRO A 129 -3.79 -15.49 13.68
CA PRO A 129 -3.26 -16.65 14.37
C PRO A 129 -1.94 -16.17 14.97
N ALA A 130 -1.78 -16.35 16.28
CA ALA A 130 -0.47 -16.37 16.87
C ALA A 130 0.38 -17.22 15.91
N ALA A 131 1.37 -16.58 15.28
CA ALA A 131 2.40 -17.31 14.59
C ALA A 131 2.85 -18.42 15.55
N PRO A 132 3.00 -19.68 15.09
CA PRO A 132 3.61 -20.67 15.93
C PRO A 132 4.98 -20.12 16.35
N ASP A 133 5.22 -20.16 17.66
CA ASP A 133 6.41 -19.78 18.39
C ASP A 133 7.63 -19.45 17.53
N SER A 134 8.00 -18.16 17.51
CA SER A 134 9.39 -17.74 17.29
C SER A 134 9.93 -17.13 18.59
N SER A 135 9.85 -17.91 19.66
CA SER A 135 10.78 -17.77 20.78
C SER A 135 12.12 -18.36 20.34
N THR A 136 12.91 -17.62 19.59
CA THR A 136 14.37 -17.81 19.55
C THR A 136 15.02 -16.45 19.79
N PRO A 137 15.89 -16.31 20.79
CA PRO A 137 16.48 -15.03 21.15
C PRO A 137 17.31 -14.46 19.99
N ALA A 138 17.25 -13.14 19.85
CA ALA A 138 18.09 -12.35 18.97
C ALA A 138 19.58 -12.76 19.07
N PRO A 139 20.27 -13.01 17.95
CA PRO A 139 21.71 -12.89 17.88
C PRO A 139 22.08 -11.49 17.41
N ALA A 140 22.92 -10.86 18.21
CA ALA A 140 23.62 -9.63 17.90
C ALA A 140 24.44 -9.72 16.58
N ALA A 141 24.74 -8.53 16.05
CA ALA A 141 25.67 -8.23 14.96
C ALA A 141 26.76 -9.27 14.65
N PRO A 142 27.02 -9.58 13.38
CA PRO A 142 28.25 -10.24 12.96
C PRO A 142 29.17 -9.29 12.17
N ALA A 143 30.25 -8.87 12.81
CA ALA A 143 31.56 -8.73 12.18
C ALA A 143 32.56 -9.48 13.09
N PRO A 144 33.70 -10.03 12.61
CA PRO A 144 34.19 -10.18 11.23
C PRO A 144 34.35 -11.66 10.81
N ALA A 145 34.62 -11.87 9.51
CA ALA A 145 34.89 -13.16 8.90
C ALA A 145 36.06 -13.89 9.58
N LYS A 146 35.87 -15.17 9.92
CA LYS A 146 36.96 -16.12 10.17
C LYS A 146 37.25 -16.87 8.87
N ASP A 147 38.48 -16.74 8.42
CA ASP A 147 38.98 -17.12 7.10
C ASP A 147 38.73 -18.59 6.73
N PRO A 148 37.91 -18.86 5.69
CA PRO A 148 37.63 -20.21 5.20
C PRO A 148 38.88 -20.91 4.62
N VAL A 149 39.91 -20.14 4.27
CA VAL A 149 41.17 -20.67 3.73
C VAL A 149 41.96 -21.43 4.79
N ARG A 150 41.78 -21.12 6.07
CA ARG A 150 42.50 -21.76 7.17
C ARG A 150 41.94 -23.15 7.52
N SER A 151 40.65 -23.42 7.29
CA SER A 151 40.09 -24.76 7.51
C SER A 151 40.48 -25.76 6.41
N ILE A 152 40.73 -25.26 5.20
CA ILE A 152 41.21 -26.09 4.08
C ILE A 152 42.67 -26.54 4.32
N GLY A 153 43.50 -25.65 4.87
CA GLY A 153 44.89 -25.98 5.22
C GLY A 153 45.00 -27.05 6.32
N ASP A 154 44.08 -27.04 7.29
CA ASP A 154 44.06 -28.02 8.40
C ASP A 154 43.61 -29.41 7.92
N ALA A 155 42.61 -29.46 7.03
CA ALA A 155 42.10 -30.70 6.45
C ALA A 155 43.12 -31.41 5.54
N LEU A 156 43.91 -30.64 4.78
CA LEU A 156 44.97 -31.21 3.93
C LEU A 156 46.17 -31.68 4.76
N LYS A 157 46.45 -31.03 5.89
CA LYS A 157 47.53 -31.42 6.80
C LYS A 157 47.24 -32.72 7.55
N GLY A 158 45.97 -33.01 7.84
CA GLY A 158 45.55 -34.27 8.48
C GLY A 158 45.68 -35.52 7.59
N LEU A 159 45.70 -35.35 6.26
CA LEU A 159 45.78 -36.45 5.30
C LEU A 159 47.21 -36.80 4.84
N LEU A 160 48.21 -35.98 5.17
CA LEU A 160 49.61 -36.17 4.74
C LEU A 160 50.54 -36.55 5.91
N GLY A 161 49.97 -36.89 7.06
CA GLY A 161 50.68 -37.12 8.33
C GLY A 161 50.41 -38.47 9.01
N GLN A 162 50.00 -39.49 8.25
CA GLN A 162 50.12 -40.89 8.66
C GLN A 162 51.00 -41.65 7.67
#